data_AF-A0A938IBZ5-F1
#
_entry.id   AF-A0A938IBZ5-F1
#
_cell.length_a   1.000
_cell.length_b   1.000
_cell.length_c   1.000
_cell.angle_alpha   90.00
_cell.angle_beta   90.00
_cell.angle_gamma   90.00
#
_symmetry.space_group_name_H-M   'P 1'
#
loop_
_entity.id
_entity.type
_entity.pdbx_description
1 polymer ?
#
loop_
_entity_poly.entity_id
_entity_poly.type
_entity_poly.pdbx_seq_one_letter_code
_entity_poly.pdbx_strand_id
1 'polypeptide(L)'
;MPPGHSRSTESVVPLGCKWNSLSAAPALLGLVAGFALARAPRAAGWTATGDALDLEQRDLRVHDVFSASGANTNKSPDSNFPGALGAPLAIWKAAVEWGSERHGGGGGDPSQLNGLGSGAANYDPSWQGLASGPGGPNDNVHAPLSGSAPGVYAFCETPTSDGWRIRYYQGWQWHGGPGLALAPGEIDLQGVATHEHGHALGLGHSSAAGSTMLANATGSLLGLRSIESDDVAGIAAIYGTKVATKPRVLGSELSGTQVVLHGLNFAAGGNEVWFTRRSGGDGTPVVVPALASTHGGTRITLTLPVAAGPGDVLVRRPGSAHACLSNAWPFDTDHPGTSGGPIAIAGVVPVNLWTVAANPQSIVLSGSGFASATAVAIDGVALAAGAWSTAGDSTLTIQLSNPMAPGMRAVEVTNPLGTSAPLQVSVLPPTLPALALSSPISSSAKQLHAFVGAEPGSLVWLCASSSAEPTSLAGIVDLAIGAGGQSLFLLNMWSIDAAGSVTFSFQFSGLPFGTPIHLQAAVLPVGSALPLAASNAATTIFYF
;
A
#
# COMPACT_ATOMS: atom_id res chain seq x y z
N MET A 1 8.73 -74.30 -47.57
CA MET A 1 7.33 -73.88 -47.47
C MET A 1 7.03 -73.55 -46.00
N PRO A 2 6.33 -72.43 -45.74
CA PRO A 2 6.35 -71.65 -44.48
C PRO A 2 5.02 -71.81 -43.72
N PRO A 3 4.53 -70.88 -42.87
CA PRO A 3 5.12 -69.85 -41.96
C PRO A 3 4.57 -70.01 -40.50
N GLY A 4 4.82 -69.20 -39.45
CA GLY A 4 5.50 -67.91 -39.16
C GLY A 4 4.90 -67.35 -37.83
N HIS A 5 5.69 -66.95 -36.81
CA HIS A 5 5.94 -65.56 -36.31
C HIS A 5 4.68 -64.75 -35.90
N SER A 6 4.56 -63.96 -34.82
CA SER A 6 5.45 -63.28 -33.85
C SER A 6 4.60 -62.51 -32.78
N ARG A 7 5.20 -62.11 -31.64
CA ARG A 7 5.13 -60.81 -30.87
C ARG A 7 3.86 -59.92 -31.00
N SER A 8 3.35 -59.11 -30.06
CA SER A 8 3.75 -58.55 -28.75
C SER A 8 2.59 -57.62 -28.27
N THR A 9 2.72 -57.06 -27.05
CA THR A 9 2.29 -55.72 -26.59
C THR A 9 0.83 -55.39 -26.20
N GLU A 10 0.78 -54.69 -25.06
CA GLU A 10 -0.16 -53.64 -24.61
C GLU A 10 -1.45 -53.99 -23.85
N SER A 11 -1.35 -53.74 -22.54
CA SER A 11 -2.43 -53.54 -21.58
C SER A 11 -3.00 -52.13 -21.69
N VAL A 12 -4.31 -52.03 -21.95
CA VAL A 12 -5.12 -50.82 -21.73
C VAL A 12 -6.06 -51.10 -20.56
N VAL A 13 -6.04 -50.20 -19.57
CA VAL A 13 -6.92 -50.20 -18.39
C VAL A 13 -8.26 -49.54 -18.73
N PRO A 14 -9.40 -50.07 -18.23
CA PRO A 14 -10.57 -49.25 -17.95
C PRO A 14 -10.77 -49.06 -16.44
N LEU A 15 -11.05 -47.81 -16.09
CA LEU A 15 -11.48 -47.30 -14.80
C LEU A 15 -12.78 -47.94 -14.30
N GLY A 16 -12.90 -48.14 -12.97
CA GLY A 16 -14.18 -48.50 -12.36
C GLY A 16 -14.10 -48.93 -10.89
N CYS A 17 -13.97 -47.94 -10.00
CA CYS A 17 -14.45 -47.86 -8.60
C CYS A 17 -14.71 -49.18 -7.81
N LYS A 18 -13.90 -49.44 -6.77
CA LYS A 18 -14.19 -50.43 -5.72
C LYS A 18 -14.44 -49.77 -4.37
N TRP A 19 -15.46 -50.29 -3.72
CA TRP A 19 -15.98 -49.98 -2.39
C TRP A 19 -15.11 -50.53 -1.25
N ASN A 20 -15.08 -49.76 -0.15
CA ASN A 20 -14.99 -50.09 1.28
C ASN A 20 -14.26 -51.36 1.73
N SER A 21 -13.22 -51.18 2.56
CA SER A 21 -13.35 -51.32 4.03
C SER A 21 -11.96 -51.41 4.68
N LEU A 22 -11.62 -50.49 5.59
CA LEU A 22 -10.52 -50.70 6.54
C LEU A 22 -10.82 -50.04 7.89
N SER A 23 -10.98 -50.92 8.87
CA SER A 23 -10.42 -50.87 10.24
C SER A 23 -10.51 -49.58 11.04
N ALA A 24 -11.38 -49.62 12.05
CA ALA A 24 -11.41 -48.71 13.18
C ALA A 24 -10.16 -48.87 14.07
N ALA A 25 -9.50 -47.75 14.38
CA ALA A 25 -8.63 -47.56 15.53
C ALA A 25 -8.94 -46.16 16.11
N PRO A 26 -9.16 -45.99 17.42
CA PRO A 26 -9.52 -44.70 17.99
C PRO A 26 -8.26 -43.85 18.15
N ALA A 27 -8.13 -42.80 17.34
CA ALA A 27 -7.16 -41.74 17.58
C ALA A 27 -7.72 -40.81 18.66
N LEU A 28 -7.07 -40.84 19.83
CA LEU A 28 -7.26 -39.94 20.94
C LEU A 28 -6.90 -38.51 20.49
N LEU A 29 -7.88 -37.68 20.15
CA LEU A 29 -7.65 -36.24 19.95
C LEU A 29 -7.47 -35.60 21.33
N GLY A 30 -6.21 -35.30 21.68
CA GLY A 30 -5.88 -34.41 22.78
C GLY A 30 -6.37 -33.00 22.47
N LEU A 31 -7.39 -32.57 23.20
CA LEU A 31 -7.88 -31.19 23.22
C LEU A 31 -6.86 -30.36 24.00
N VAL A 32 -5.87 -29.80 23.32
CA VAL A 32 -5.05 -28.72 23.88
C VAL A 32 -5.92 -27.47 23.87
N ALA A 33 -6.70 -27.29 24.93
CA ALA A 33 -7.30 -25.99 25.24
C ALA A 33 -6.15 -25.03 25.54
N GLY A 34 -5.71 -24.30 24.52
CA GLY A 34 -4.90 -23.11 24.71
C GLY A 34 -5.71 -22.15 25.57
N PHE A 35 -5.43 -22.10 26.87
CA PHE A 35 -5.77 -20.97 27.71
C PHE A 35 -4.99 -19.78 27.17
N ALA A 36 -5.53 -19.13 26.14
CA ALA A 36 -5.29 -17.72 25.94
C ALA A 36 -5.74 -17.08 27.25
N LEU A 37 -4.79 -16.54 28.02
CA LEU A 37 -5.14 -15.49 28.96
C LEU A 37 -5.80 -14.40 28.11
N ALA A 38 -7.12 -14.41 28.05
CA ALA A 38 -7.89 -13.26 27.66
C ALA A 38 -7.47 -12.17 28.64
N ARG A 39 -6.53 -11.32 28.21
CA ARG A 39 -6.31 -10.04 28.86
C ARG A 39 -7.70 -9.44 28.97
N ALA A 40 -8.16 -9.20 30.20
CA ALA A 40 -9.38 -8.42 30.40
C ALA A 40 -9.30 -7.20 29.47
N PRO A 41 -10.36 -6.86 28.72
CA PRO A 41 -10.33 -5.67 27.90
C PRO A 41 -9.86 -4.53 28.81
N ARG A 42 -8.83 -3.80 28.38
CA ARG A 42 -8.51 -2.52 29.01
C ARG A 42 -9.83 -1.76 29.07
N ALA A 43 -10.17 -1.21 30.23
CA ALA A 43 -11.30 -0.30 30.32
C ALA A 43 -11.11 0.76 29.22
N ALA A 44 -12.15 1.01 28.43
CA ALA A 44 -12.12 2.04 27.40
C ALA A 44 -11.68 3.37 28.04
N GLY A 45 -10.64 4.00 27.48
CA GLY A 45 -10.15 5.28 27.96
C GLY A 45 -11.03 6.43 27.47
N TRP A 46 -11.62 6.25 26.28
CA TRP A 46 -12.48 7.21 25.61
C TRP A 46 -13.75 7.49 26.39
N THR A 47 -14.28 8.70 26.19
CA THR A 47 -15.58 9.14 26.73
C THR A 47 -16.42 9.71 25.60
N ALA A 48 -17.74 9.63 25.71
CA ALA A 48 -18.68 10.26 24.78
C ALA A 48 -19.46 11.38 25.50
N THR A 49 -19.72 12.48 24.80
CA THR A 49 -20.54 13.59 25.30
C THR A 49 -22.03 13.25 25.26
N GLY A 50 -22.42 12.26 24.44
CA GLY A 50 -23.80 11.90 24.15
C GLY A 50 -24.34 12.49 22.84
N ASP A 51 -23.54 13.32 22.16
CA ASP A 51 -23.87 13.91 20.87
C ASP A 51 -23.40 13.03 19.70
N ALA A 52 -24.11 13.11 18.57
CA ALA A 52 -23.71 12.47 17.32
C ALA A 52 -24.25 13.28 16.13
N LEU A 53 -23.43 13.46 15.09
CA LEU A 53 -23.83 14.17 13.88
C LEU A 53 -24.65 13.27 12.96
N ASP A 54 -25.82 13.73 12.53
CA ASP A 54 -26.61 13.05 11.50
C ASP A 54 -25.92 13.09 10.12
N LEU A 55 -26.43 12.35 9.13
CA LEU A 55 -25.82 12.30 7.80
C LEU A 55 -25.81 13.63 7.03
N GLU A 56 -26.63 14.60 7.42
CA GLU A 56 -26.70 15.92 6.77
C GLU A 56 -25.64 16.86 7.36
N GLN A 57 -25.25 16.64 8.61
CA GLN A 57 -24.15 17.32 9.31
C GLN A 57 -22.79 16.65 9.02
N ARG A 58 -22.39 16.67 7.75
CA ARG A 58 -21.10 16.13 7.28
C ARG A 58 -20.19 17.18 6.70
N ASP A 59 -20.67 18.40 6.46
CA ASP A 59 -19.85 19.44 5.87
C ASP A 59 -18.73 19.87 6.80
N LEU A 60 -17.65 20.34 6.20
CA LEU A 60 -16.48 20.88 6.86
C LEU A 60 -16.04 22.13 6.11
N ARG A 61 -15.94 23.25 6.83
CA ARG A 61 -15.48 24.52 6.26
C ARG A 61 -14.45 25.21 7.13
N VAL A 62 -13.67 26.07 6.50
CA VAL A 62 -12.64 26.89 7.18
C VAL A 62 -12.84 28.36 6.88
N HIS A 63 -12.94 29.18 7.91
CA HIS A 63 -12.85 30.62 7.80
C HIS A 63 -11.38 31.05 7.92
N ASP A 64 -10.67 31.10 6.79
CA ASP A 64 -9.22 31.34 6.76
C ASP A 64 -8.86 32.82 6.90
N VAL A 65 -8.92 33.32 8.14
CA VAL A 65 -8.40 34.64 8.52
C VAL A 65 -7.32 34.53 9.60
N PHE A 66 -6.56 33.42 9.58
CA PHE A 66 -5.45 33.19 10.50
C PHE A 66 -4.35 34.23 10.26
N SER A 67 -4.14 35.12 11.23
CA SER A 67 -3.19 36.24 11.13
C SER A 67 -1.75 35.84 11.48
N ALA A 68 -1.54 34.67 12.09
CA ALA A 68 -0.21 34.17 12.41
C ALA A 68 0.50 33.71 11.12
N SER A 69 1.71 34.22 10.87
CA SER A 69 2.48 33.92 9.66
C SER A 69 2.75 32.42 9.48
N GLY A 70 2.88 31.68 10.57
CA GLY A 70 3.16 30.25 10.57
C GLY A 70 1.96 29.35 10.19
N ALA A 71 0.72 29.81 10.36
CA ALA A 71 -0.50 29.03 10.08
C ALA A 71 -0.66 28.70 8.58
N ASN A 72 -0.14 29.59 7.72
CA ASN A 72 -0.36 29.55 6.28
C ASN A 72 0.95 29.26 5.50
N THR A 73 1.92 28.60 6.13
CA THR A 73 3.24 28.30 5.55
C THR A 73 3.23 27.19 4.51
N ASN A 74 2.27 26.26 4.57
CA ASN A 74 2.16 25.21 3.55
C ASN A 74 1.60 25.79 2.25
N LYS A 75 2.48 26.01 1.27
CA LYS A 75 2.13 26.50 -0.07
C LYS A 75 2.23 25.41 -1.15
N SER A 76 2.50 24.17 -0.75
CA SER A 76 2.61 23.04 -1.67
C SER A 76 1.22 22.42 -1.87
N PRO A 77 0.68 22.45 -3.11
CA PRO A 77 -0.54 21.72 -3.43
C PRO A 77 -0.35 20.22 -3.21
N ASP A 78 -1.43 19.53 -2.86
CA ASP A 78 -1.47 18.08 -2.72
C ASP A 78 -2.67 17.52 -3.49
N SER A 79 -2.46 16.45 -4.25
CA SER A 79 -3.52 15.88 -5.09
C SER A 79 -4.63 15.20 -4.28
N ASN A 80 -4.38 14.84 -3.01
CA ASN A 80 -5.45 14.37 -2.12
C ASN A 80 -6.24 15.53 -1.53
N PHE A 81 -5.76 16.77 -1.61
CA PHE A 81 -6.45 17.93 -1.03
C PHE A 81 -6.55 19.06 -2.07
N PRO A 82 -7.19 18.81 -3.22
CA PRO A 82 -7.19 19.75 -4.33
C PRO A 82 -7.82 21.09 -3.93
N GLY A 83 -7.16 22.17 -4.33
CA GLY A 83 -7.61 23.54 -4.08
C GLY A 83 -7.34 24.09 -2.67
N ALA A 84 -6.84 23.28 -1.73
CA ALA A 84 -6.54 23.73 -0.37
C ALA A 84 -5.03 23.95 -0.15
N LEU A 85 -4.69 25.01 0.59
CA LEU A 85 -3.33 25.33 1.03
C LEU A 85 -3.37 25.82 2.49
N GLY A 86 -2.21 25.97 3.13
CA GLY A 86 -2.06 26.62 4.43
C GLY A 86 -2.92 26.00 5.54
N ALA A 87 -3.56 26.85 6.35
CA ALA A 87 -4.41 26.45 7.45
C ALA A 87 -5.62 25.61 6.99
N PRO A 88 -6.36 25.97 5.92
CA PRO A 88 -7.40 25.12 5.34
C PRO A 88 -6.94 23.68 5.06
N LEU A 89 -5.74 23.52 4.47
CA LEU A 89 -5.18 22.21 4.18
C LEU A 89 -4.84 21.42 5.45
N ALA A 90 -4.22 22.06 6.44
CA ALA A 90 -3.89 21.41 7.72
C ALA A 90 -5.16 20.96 8.47
N ILE A 91 -6.22 21.78 8.46
CA ILE A 91 -7.49 21.48 9.12
C ILE A 91 -8.26 20.40 8.36
N TRP A 92 -8.24 20.41 7.03
CA TRP A 92 -8.90 19.36 6.26
C TRP A 92 -8.24 18.00 6.49
N LYS A 93 -6.90 17.94 6.52
CA LYS A 93 -6.14 16.73 6.92
C LYS A 93 -6.57 16.20 8.28
N ALA A 94 -6.69 17.10 9.25
CA ALA A 94 -7.11 16.75 10.59
C ALA A 94 -8.51 16.12 10.67
N ALA A 95 -9.46 16.60 9.87
CA ALA A 95 -10.81 16.05 9.86
C ALA A 95 -10.88 14.67 9.20
N VAL A 96 -10.14 14.46 8.10
CA VAL A 96 -10.21 13.20 7.36
C VAL A 96 -9.58 12.01 8.11
N GLU A 97 -8.74 12.26 9.13
CA GLU A 97 -8.24 11.24 10.06
C GLU A 97 -9.37 10.38 10.65
N TRP A 98 -10.49 11.03 10.96
CA TRP A 98 -11.65 10.40 11.57
C TRP A 98 -12.52 9.64 10.55
N GLY A 99 -12.17 9.69 9.27
CA GLY A 99 -12.90 9.06 8.17
C GLY A 99 -12.95 7.53 8.25
N SER A 100 -13.98 6.96 7.64
CA SER A 100 -14.23 5.52 7.62
C SER A 100 -13.14 4.72 6.92
N GLU A 101 -12.39 5.37 6.05
CA GLU A 101 -11.27 4.85 5.26
C GLU A 101 -10.19 5.92 5.11
N ARG A 102 -9.08 5.56 4.45
CA ARG A 102 -8.10 6.55 4.01
C ARG A 102 -8.75 7.53 3.04
N HIS A 103 -8.36 8.78 3.13
CA HIS A 103 -8.76 9.81 2.18
C HIS A 103 -7.96 9.66 0.88
N GLY A 104 -8.64 9.31 -0.22
CA GLY A 104 -7.97 8.98 -1.48
C GLY A 104 -6.93 7.86 -1.31
N GLY A 105 -5.68 8.14 -1.65
CA GLY A 105 -4.56 7.23 -1.42
C GLY A 105 -4.00 7.22 0.02
N GLY A 106 -4.48 8.10 0.90
CA GLY A 106 -3.96 8.32 2.25
C GLY A 106 -2.68 9.15 2.30
N GLY A 107 -2.27 9.79 1.20
CA GLY A 107 -1.15 10.74 1.18
C GLY A 107 -1.58 12.13 1.66
N GLY A 108 -0.63 13.04 1.86
CA GLY A 108 -0.90 14.42 2.27
C GLY A 108 0.00 14.91 3.40
N ASP A 109 0.36 14.01 4.33
CA ASP A 109 1.30 14.30 5.41
C ASP A 109 2.42 13.26 5.44
N PRO A 110 3.64 13.63 5.01
CA PRO A 110 4.79 12.73 5.05
C PRO A 110 5.18 12.23 6.45
N SER A 111 4.71 12.89 7.51
CA SER A 111 4.97 12.45 8.89
C SER A 111 4.06 11.31 9.35
N GLN A 112 2.93 11.08 8.67
CA GLN A 112 1.98 10.02 8.99
C GLN A 112 2.24 8.79 8.11
N LEU A 113 3.15 7.93 8.56
CA LEU A 113 3.61 6.76 7.80
C LEU A 113 2.50 5.75 7.47
N ASN A 114 1.40 5.75 8.23
CA ASN A 114 0.24 4.89 8.00
C ASN A 114 -0.81 5.52 7.07
N GLY A 115 -0.53 6.69 6.52
CA GLY A 115 -1.43 7.51 5.72
C GLY A 115 -2.45 8.29 6.55
N LEU A 116 -3.15 9.23 5.90
CA LEU A 116 -4.23 10.02 6.47
C LEU A 116 -5.55 9.24 6.48
N GLY A 117 -6.17 9.15 7.66
CA GLY A 117 -7.20 8.16 7.97
C GLY A 117 -6.59 6.80 8.36
N SER A 118 -7.34 5.85 8.93
CA SER A 118 -8.79 5.70 9.02
C SER A 118 -9.26 5.47 10.46
N GLY A 119 -10.34 6.16 10.84
CA GLY A 119 -11.07 5.96 12.08
C GLY A 119 -11.98 4.73 12.12
N ALA A 120 -12.07 3.95 11.04
CA ALA A 120 -12.80 2.68 10.96
C ALA A 120 -14.28 2.71 11.45
N ALA A 121 -14.90 3.90 11.47
CA ALA A 121 -16.30 4.11 11.84
C ALA A 121 -17.13 4.56 10.63
N ASN A 122 -18.46 4.51 10.69
CA ASN A 122 -19.31 4.97 9.57
C ASN A 122 -19.41 6.51 9.47
N TYR A 123 -18.32 7.24 9.69
CA TYR A 123 -18.26 8.70 9.59
C TYR A 123 -17.27 9.13 8.50
N ASP A 124 -17.61 10.15 7.72
CA ASP A 124 -16.73 10.73 6.70
C ASP A 124 -17.07 12.22 6.54
N PRO A 125 -16.13 13.15 6.77
CA PRO A 125 -16.38 14.57 6.52
C PRO A 125 -16.47 14.85 5.01
N SER A 126 -17.18 15.91 4.66
CA SER A 126 -17.36 16.42 3.31
C SER A 126 -16.79 17.82 3.24
N TRP A 127 -15.61 18.00 2.61
CA TRP A 127 -15.03 19.32 2.46
C TRP A 127 -15.93 20.25 1.65
N GLN A 128 -16.28 21.40 2.20
CA GLN A 128 -17.11 22.42 1.54
C GLN A 128 -16.38 23.77 1.36
N GLY A 129 -15.04 23.75 1.46
CA GLY A 129 -14.20 24.89 1.13
C GLY A 129 -14.17 25.97 2.20
N LEU A 130 -13.95 27.21 1.75
CA LEU A 130 -13.80 28.36 2.64
C LEU A 130 -15.16 28.95 3.01
N ALA A 131 -15.34 29.18 4.31
CA ALA A 131 -16.49 29.90 4.85
C ALA A 131 -16.29 31.41 4.76
N SER A 132 -17.36 32.14 4.42
CA SER A 132 -17.37 33.61 4.34
C SER A 132 -17.21 34.31 5.70
N GLY A 133 -17.48 33.59 6.79
CA GLY A 133 -17.37 34.09 8.15
C GLY A 133 -17.14 32.95 9.14
N PRO A 134 -16.94 33.27 10.43
CA PRO A 134 -16.64 32.28 11.45
C PRO A 134 -17.78 31.30 11.78
N GLY A 135 -18.99 31.53 11.25
CA GLY A 135 -20.19 30.76 11.58
C GLY A 135 -20.64 30.91 13.04
N GLY A 136 -21.80 30.37 13.36
CA GLY A 136 -22.26 30.04 14.70
C GLY A 136 -21.93 28.59 15.08
N PRO A 137 -22.32 28.16 16.29
CA PRO A 137 -22.00 26.83 16.82
C PRO A 137 -22.54 25.64 16.02
N ASN A 138 -23.42 25.84 15.04
CA ASN A 138 -24.07 24.77 14.27
C ASN A 138 -23.64 24.76 12.79
N ASP A 139 -22.64 25.57 12.41
CA ASP A 139 -22.31 25.81 11.00
C ASP A 139 -21.15 24.93 10.47
N ASN A 140 -20.56 24.06 11.30
CA ASN A 140 -19.43 23.18 10.94
C ASN A 140 -18.20 23.95 10.41
N VAL A 141 -17.85 25.03 11.11
CA VAL A 141 -16.77 25.94 10.72
C VAL A 141 -15.62 25.90 11.72
N HIS A 142 -14.42 25.69 11.19
CA HIS A 142 -13.18 26.03 11.88
C HIS A 142 -12.85 27.51 11.65
N ALA A 143 -12.65 28.25 12.74
CA ALA A 143 -12.42 29.69 12.64
C ALA A 143 -11.45 30.20 13.72
N PRO A 144 -10.57 31.15 13.38
CA PRO A 144 -9.74 31.79 14.39
C PRO A 144 -10.56 32.72 15.31
N LEU A 145 -10.04 32.92 16.52
CA LEU A 145 -10.57 33.76 17.58
C LEU A 145 -9.46 34.69 18.09
N SER A 146 -9.72 36.00 18.04
CA SER A 146 -8.80 37.00 18.59
C SER A 146 -8.58 36.80 20.08
N GLY A 147 -7.34 37.03 20.53
CA GLY A 147 -6.94 36.91 21.93
C GLY A 147 -6.20 35.62 22.24
N SER A 148 -6.06 35.33 23.53
CA SER A 148 -5.39 34.15 24.06
C SER A 148 -6.06 33.70 25.35
N ALA A 149 -5.92 32.42 25.67
CA ALA A 149 -6.26 31.86 26.96
C ALA A 149 -5.08 30.99 27.43
N PRO A 150 -4.63 31.12 28.70
CA PRO A 150 -3.54 30.31 29.23
C PRO A 150 -3.87 28.82 29.12
N GLY A 151 -3.01 28.07 28.43
CA GLY A 151 -3.14 26.61 28.28
C GLY A 151 -4.28 26.13 27.38
N VAL A 152 -4.95 27.02 26.63
CA VAL A 152 -6.01 26.65 25.69
C VAL A 152 -5.62 27.12 24.29
N TYR A 153 -5.41 26.18 23.38
CA TYR A 153 -5.02 26.44 21.98
C TYR A 153 -6.24 26.67 21.10
N ALA A 154 -7.22 25.78 21.23
CA ALA A 154 -8.50 25.84 20.57
C ALA A 154 -9.57 25.19 21.46
N PHE A 155 -10.83 25.25 21.02
CA PHE A 155 -11.93 24.50 21.63
C PHE A 155 -13.06 24.30 20.61
N CYS A 156 -13.76 23.17 20.73
CA CYS A 156 -15.06 22.93 20.11
C CYS A 156 -16.20 23.48 20.98
N GLU A 157 -17.15 24.20 20.38
CA GLU A 157 -18.38 24.65 21.06
C GLU A 157 -19.43 23.54 21.08
N THR A 158 -20.04 23.29 22.25
CA THR A 158 -21.03 22.23 22.50
C THR A 158 -22.39 22.81 22.90
N PRO A 159 -23.52 22.09 22.72
CA PRO A 159 -23.65 20.72 22.17
C PRO A 159 -23.38 20.66 20.67
N THR A 160 -22.98 19.48 20.16
CA THR A 160 -22.58 19.32 18.75
C THR A 160 -23.57 18.55 17.87
N SER A 161 -24.70 18.11 18.43
CA SER A 161 -25.65 17.23 17.72
C SER A 161 -26.26 17.81 16.43
N ASP A 162 -26.25 19.13 16.27
CA ASP A 162 -26.82 19.87 15.13
C ASP A 162 -25.73 20.66 14.37
N GLY A 163 -24.47 20.23 14.49
CA GLY A 163 -23.30 20.89 13.96
C GLY A 163 -22.40 21.46 15.06
N TRP A 164 -21.29 22.07 14.65
CA TRP A 164 -20.24 22.51 15.58
C TRP A 164 -19.53 23.78 15.09
N ARG A 165 -18.80 24.44 15.98
CA ARG A 165 -17.81 25.46 15.63
C ARG A 165 -16.54 25.25 16.43
N ILE A 166 -15.40 25.27 15.77
CA ILE A 166 -14.09 25.14 16.43
C ILE A 166 -13.37 26.48 16.36
N ARG A 167 -12.92 26.95 17.52
CA ARG A 167 -12.32 28.28 17.71
C ARG A 167 -10.85 28.15 18.06
N TYR A 168 -9.97 28.78 17.28
CA TYR A 168 -8.52 28.75 17.50
C TYR A 168 -8.02 30.09 18.03
N TYR A 169 -7.37 30.13 19.20
CA TYR A 169 -6.83 31.38 19.72
C TYR A 169 -5.65 31.88 18.87
N GLN A 170 -5.73 33.13 18.42
CA GLN A 170 -4.70 33.73 17.56
C GLN A 170 -3.46 34.23 18.31
N GLY A 171 -3.47 34.22 19.65
CA GLY A 171 -2.28 34.55 20.45
C GLY A 171 -1.17 33.49 20.40
N TRP A 172 -1.44 32.32 19.83
CA TRP A 172 -0.45 31.25 19.64
C TRP A 172 0.28 31.37 18.30
N GLN A 173 1.53 30.90 18.27
CA GLN A 173 2.31 30.77 17.04
C GLN A 173 1.95 29.44 16.37
N TRP A 174 1.05 29.48 15.40
CA TRP A 174 0.61 28.29 14.67
C TRP A 174 1.63 27.83 13.64
N HIS A 175 1.77 26.52 13.46
CA HIS A 175 2.48 25.89 12.34
C HIS A 175 1.49 25.09 11.48
N GLY A 176 1.31 25.50 10.22
CA GLY A 176 0.45 24.81 9.24
C GLY A 176 1.21 23.98 8.20
N GLY A 177 2.53 23.82 8.36
CA GLY A 177 3.40 23.08 7.45
C GLY A 177 3.27 21.56 7.56
N PRO A 178 3.51 20.80 6.48
CA PRO A 178 3.64 19.35 6.56
C PRO A 178 4.99 18.95 7.21
N GLY A 179 5.08 17.73 7.73
CA GLY A 179 6.33 17.21 8.31
C GLY A 179 6.56 17.53 9.80
N LEU A 180 7.75 17.22 10.30
CA LEU A 180 8.06 17.16 11.74
C LEU A 180 8.84 18.36 12.30
N ALA A 181 9.27 19.30 11.44
CA ALA A 181 10.18 20.38 11.83
C ALA A 181 9.41 21.65 12.23
N LEU A 182 9.19 21.83 13.53
CA LEU A 182 8.58 23.03 14.12
C LEU A 182 9.65 23.90 14.79
N ALA A 183 9.53 25.21 14.67
CA ALA A 183 10.37 26.14 15.42
C ALA A 183 10.01 26.14 16.91
N PRO A 184 10.94 26.50 17.82
CA PRO A 184 10.65 26.57 19.25
C PRO A 184 9.45 27.48 19.55
N GLY A 185 8.44 26.94 20.23
CA GLY A 185 7.22 27.66 20.61
C GLY A 185 6.10 27.65 19.57
N GLU A 186 6.32 27.04 18.40
CA GLU A 186 5.23 26.78 17.45
C GLU A 186 4.33 25.63 17.92
N ILE A 187 3.04 25.77 17.63
CA ILE A 187 1.99 24.81 17.93
C ILE A 187 1.45 24.24 16.62
N ASP A 188 1.38 22.92 16.54
CA ASP A 188 0.91 22.22 15.35
C ASP A 188 -0.59 22.41 15.13
N LEU A 189 -0.96 23.08 14.02
CA LEU A 189 -2.37 23.36 13.71
C LEU A 189 -3.14 22.09 13.34
N GLN A 190 -2.53 21.17 12.59
CA GLN A 190 -3.18 19.92 12.19
C GLN A 190 -3.47 19.04 13.41
N GLY A 191 -2.50 18.87 14.32
CA GLY A 191 -2.66 18.11 15.55
C GLY A 191 -3.75 18.68 16.46
N VAL A 192 -3.76 20.00 16.69
CA VAL A 192 -4.84 20.63 17.46
C VAL A 192 -6.19 20.47 16.77
N ALA A 193 -6.26 20.72 15.47
CA ALA A 193 -7.49 20.53 14.71
C ALA A 193 -8.02 19.10 14.79
N THR A 194 -7.13 18.10 14.84
CA THR A 194 -7.51 16.67 14.91
C THR A 194 -8.16 16.36 16.25
N HIS A 195 -7.60 16.88 17.35
CA HIS A 195 -8.16 16.80 18.69
C HIS A 195 -9.54 17.47 18.77
N GLU A 196 -9.64 18.73 18.33
CA GLU A 196 -10.90 19.47 18.41
C GLU A 196 -11.98 18.89 17.51
N HIS A 197 -11.60 18.31 16.36
CA HIS A 197 -12.57 17.62 15.51
C HIS A 197 -13.13 16.39 16.24
N GLY A 198 -12.35 15.67 17.05
CA GLY A 198 -12.89 14.57 17.87
C GLY A 198 -14.02 15.03 18.81
N HIS A 199 -13.92 16.23 19.40
CA HIS A 199 -15.01 16.83 20.17
C HIS A 199 -16.24 17.15 19.30
N ALA A 200 -16.04 17.69 18.10
CA ALA A 200 -17.12 17.90 17.14
C ALA A 200 -17.88 16.60 16.83
N LEU A 201 -17.19 15.45 16.86
CA LEU A 201 -17.76 14.13 16.62
C LEU A 201 -18.46 13.50 17.84
N GLY A 202 -18.48 14.19 18.99
CA GLY A 202 -19.15 13.72 20.21
C GLY A 202 -18.23 12.98 21.18
N LEU A 203 -16.90 13.01 20.98
CA LEU A 203 -15.95 12.46 21.94
C LEU A 203 -15.64 13.47 23.04
N GLY A 204 -15.58 12.99 24.27
CA GLY A 204 -14.95 13.73 25.37
C GLY A 204 -13.46 13.41 25.45
N HIS A 205 -12.79 13.99 26.45
CA HIS A 205 -11.40 13.67 26.70
C HIS A 205 -11.23 12.19 27.09
N SER A 206 -10.18 11.56 26.56
CA SER A 206 -9.77 10.22 26.94
C SER A 206 -8.84 10.22 28.14
N SER A 207 -8.91 9.16 28.93
CA SER A 207 -7.93 8.82 29.97
C SER A 207 -6.79 7.92 29.47
N ALA A 208 -6.83 7.48 28.22
CA ALA A 208 -5.79 6.67 27.60
C ALA A 208 -4.54 7.52 27.30
N ALA A 209 -3.41 7.12 27.87
CA ALA A 209 -2.15 7.80 27.58
C ALA A 209 -1.80 7.71 26.09
N GLY A 210 -1.50 8.86 25.48
CA GLY A 210 -1.15 8.97 24.07
C GLY A 210 -2.33 9.08 23.11
N SER A 211 -3.58 8.92 23.58
CA SER A 211 -4.77 9.18 22.75
C SER A 211 -4.78 10.61 22.24
N THR A 212 -5.30 10.79 21.03
CA THR A 212 -5.47 12.09 20.41
C THR A 212 -6.44 12.94 21.22
N MET A 213 -7.44 12.31 21.85
CA MET A 213 -8.39 12.96 22.77
C MET A 213 -7.86 13.14 24.21
N LEU A 214 -6.55 13.03 24.47
CA LEU A 214 -6.00 13.26 25.81
C LEU A 214 -6.08 14.75 26.22
N ALA A 215 -6.67 15.02 27.39
CA ALA A 215 -6.97 16.39 27.86
C ALA A 215 -5.75 17.31 28.05
N ASN A 216 -4.58 16.74 28.36
CA ASN A 216 -3.39 17.49 28.79
C ASN A 216 -2.18 17.22 27.88
N ALA A 217 -2.40 17.13 26.57
CA ALA A 217 -1.31 17.07 25.62
C ALA A 217 -0.40 18.31 25.74
N THR A 218 0.92 18.09 25.81
CA THR A 218 1.91 19.16 25.99
C THR A 218 2.93 19.18 24.86
N GLY A 219 3.59 20.31 24.66
CA GLY A 219 4.66 20.45 23.67
C GLY A 219 4.15 20.97 22.33
N SER A 220 4.74 20.51 21.23
CA SER A 220 4.41 20.99 19.89
C SER A 220 3.10 20.43 19.31
N LEU A 221 2.50 19.42 19.96
CA LEU A 221 1.26 18.75 19.55
C LEU A 221 1.31 18.00 18.21
N LEU A 222 2.51 17.80 17.65
CA LEU A 222 2.73 16.94 16.47
C LEU A 222 2.17 15.53 16.63
N GLY A 223 2.22 14.97 17.83
CA GLY A 223 1.72 13.61 18.11
C GLY A 223 0.20 13.46 17.98
N LEU A 224 -0.54 14.56 17.85
CA LEU A 224 -2.01 14.54 17.73
C LEU A 224 -2.49 14.50 16.27
N ARG A 225 -1.58 14.49 15.29
CA ARG A 225 -1.95 14.50 13.86
C ARG A 225 -2.63 13.22 13.38
N SER A 226 -2.45 12.11 14.10
CA SER A 226 -3.10 10.82 13.84
C SER A 226 -4.01 10.47 15.01
N ILE A 227 -5.02 9.64 14.77
CA ILE A 227 -5.85 9.07 15.84
C ILE A 227 -5.31 7.73 16.33
N GLU A 228 -5.49 7.44 17.62
CA GLU A 228 -5.02 6.21 18.24
C GLU A 228 -6.14 5.17 18.41
N SER A 229 -5.76 3.94 18.76
CA SER A 229 -6.70 2.82 18.93
C SER A 229 -7.88 3.11 19.87
N ASP A 230 -7.69 3.94 20.89
CA ASP A 230 -8.76 4.33 21.82
C ASP A 230 -9.73 5.36 21.19
N ASP A 231 -9.22 6.26 20.37
CA ASP A 231 -10.01 7.24 19.60
C ASP A 231 -10.86 6.54 18.53
N VAL A 232 -10.25 5.58 17.81
CA VAL A 232 -10.93 4.69 16.85
C VAL A 232 -12.07 3.93 17.53
N ALA A 233 -11.84 3.40 18.74
CA ALA A 233 -12.87 2.70 19.50
C ALA A 233 -14.02 3.64 19.91
N GLY A 234 -13.70 4.87 20.30
CA GLY A 234 -14.70 5.89 20.65
C GLY A 234 -15.57 6.29 19.48
N ILE A 235 -14.98 6.65 18.34
CA ILE A 235 -15.77 7.06 17.16
C ILE A 235 -16.60 5.90 16.60
N ALA A 236 -16.08 4.66 16.65
CA ALA A 236 -16.83 3.48 16.29
C ALA A 236 -18.01 3.20 17.25
N ALA A 237 -17.91 3.61 18.52
CA ALA A 237 -19.04 3.51 19.46
C ALA A 237 -20.16 4.51 19.16
N ILE A 238 -19.82 5.70 18.64
CA ILE A 238 -20.79 6.76 18.31
C ILE A 238 -21.47 6.49 16.94
N TYR A 239 -20.68 6.24 15.90
CA TYR A 239 -21.20 6.13 14.52
C TYR A 239 -21.35 4.68 14.03
N GLY A 240 -20.98 3.71 14.87
CA GLY A 240 -20.89 2.29 14.52
C GLY A 240 -19.61 1.98 13.74
N THR A 241 -19.09 0.76 13.92
CA THR A 241 -17.97 0.24 13.13
C THR A 241 -18.32 0.23 11.65
N LYS A 242 -17.35 0.60 10.81
CA LYS A 242 -17.51 0.57 9.36
C LYS A 242 -17.95 -0.83 8.89
N VAL A 243 -19.08 -0.87 8.19
CA VAL A 243 -19.61 -2.12 7.62
C VAL A 243 -19.08 -2.37 6.21
N ALA A 244 -18.87 -3.65 5.86
CA ALA A 244 -18.37 -4.04 4.53
C ALA A 244 -19.29 -3.61 3.37
N THR A 245 -20.58 -3.39 3.65
CA THR A 245 -21.59 -2.98 2.68
C THR A 245 -21.70 -1.46 2.49
N LYS A 246 -20.94 -0.64 3.24
CA LYS A 246 -20.89 0.83 3.06
C LYS A 246 -20.48 1.13 1.61
N PRO A 247 -21.08 2.12 0.92
CA PRO A 247 -20.60 2.52 -0.40
C PRO A 247 -19.16 3.01 -0.29
N ARG A 248 -18.34 2.75 -1.30
CA ARG A 248 -16.94 3.16 -1.31
C ARG A 248 -16.63 3.80 -2.64
N VAL A 249 -15.97 4.96 -2.63
CA VAL A 249 -15.36 5.53 -3.83
C VAL A 249 -13.89 5.13 -3.81
N LEU A 250 -13.46 4.49 -4.90
CA LEU A 250 -12.10 3.97 -5.10
C LEU A 250 -11.39 4.67 -6.26
N GLY A 251 -12.09 5.54 -6.98
CA GLY A 251 -11.53 6.36 -8.03
C GLY A 251 -12.54 7.29 -8.68
N SER A 252 -12.00 8.28 -9.37
CA SER A 252 -12.75 9.22 -10.18
C SER A 252 -12.04 9.50 -11.50
N GLU A 253 -12.83 9.72 -12.55
CA GLU A 253 -12.36 10.16 -13.86
C GLU A 253 -13.15 11.41 -14.27
N LEU A 254 -12.45 12.46 -14.72
CA LEU A 254 -13.05 13.65 -15.31
C LEU A 254 -12.53 13.84 -16.74
N SER A 255 -13.42 13.70 -17.73
CA SER A 255 -13.12 13.94 -19.14
C SER A 255 -14.13 14.92 -19.73
N GLY A 256 -13.67 16.14 -20.03
CA GLY A 256 -14.58 17.24 -20.36
C GLY A 256 -15.51 17.53 -19.18
N THR A 257 -16.82 17.36 -19.38
CA THR A 257 -17.82 17.46 -18.30
C THR A 257 -18.34 16.10 -17.83
N GLN A 258 -17.85 14.99 -18.38
CA GLN A 258 -18.26 13.66 -17.94
C GLN A 258 -17.44 13.24 -16.71
N VAL A 259 -18.12 12.87 -15.64
CA VAL A 259 -17.55 12.27 -14.45
C VAL A 259 -17.88 10.79 -14.43
N VAL A 260 -16.88 9.96 -14.16
CA VAL A 260 -17.06 8.54 -13.82
C VAL A 260 -16.52 8.31 -12.42
N LEU A 261 -17.36 7.80 -11.52
CA LEU A 261 -16.94 7.35 -10.20
C LEU A 261 -16.85 5.83 -10.19
N HIS A 262 -15.72 5.32 -9.71
CA HIS A 262 -15.45 3.91 -9.53
C HIS A 262 -15.50 3.57 -8.05
N GLY A 263 -16.09 2.43 -7.72
CA GLY A 263 -16.30 2.11 -6.33
C GLY A 263 -16.90 0.75 -6.07
N LEU A 264 -17.43 0.59 -4.87
CA LEU A 264 -18.11 -0.62 -4.43
C LEU A 264 -19.43 -0.26 -3.77
N ASN A 265 -20.35 -1.23 -3.81
CA ASN A 265 -21.63 -1.20 -3.11
C ASN A 265 -22.53 -0.01 -3.45
N PHE A 266 -22.37 0.70 -4.58
CA PHE A 266 -23.35 1.71 -4.98
C PHE A 266 -24.74 1.08 -5.15
N ALA A 267 -25.80 1.80 -4.79
CA ALA A 267 -27.15 1.29 -4.93
C ALA A 267 -27.50 1.17 -6.42
N ALA A 268 -28.37 0.23 -6.80
CA ALA A 268 -28.80 0.10 -8.20
C ALA A 268 -29.40 1.40 -8.76
N GLY A 269 -30.09 2.17 -7.92
CA GLY A 269 -30.66 3.48 -8.23
C GLY A 269 -30.81 4.36 -6.99
N GLY A 270 -31.10 5.64 -7.21
CA GLY A 270 -31.35 6.59 -6.13
C GLY A 270 -30.09 7.08 -5.42
N ASN A 271 -28.89 6.90 -5.99
CA ASN A 271 -27.68 7.46 -5.41
C ASN A 271 -27.68 8.99 -5.57
N GLU A 272 -27.04 9.66 -4.62
CA GLU A 272 -26.68 11.07 -4.69
C GLU A 272 -25.15 11.15 -4.77
N VAL A 273 -24.64 12.00 -5.65
CA VAL A 273 -23.21 12.35 -5.68
C VAL A 273 -23.06 13.76 -5.15
N TRP A 274 -22.23 13.91 -4.13
CA TRP A 274 -22.00 15.17 -3.43
C TRP A 274 -20.61 15.69 -3.79
N PHE A 275 -20.52 16.92 -4.30
CA PHE A 275 -19.25 17.59 -4.59
C PHE A 275 -19.02 18.76 -3.67
N THR A 276 -17.75 19.08 -3.43
CA THR A 276 -17.34 20.40 -2.92
C THR A 276 -17.82 21.51 -3.85
N ARG A 277 -18.32 22.59 -3.23
CA ARG A 277 -18.76 23.81 -3.91
C ARG A 277 -17.56 24.65 -4.37
N ARG A 278 -17.60 25.17 -5.60
CA ARG A 278 -16.50 25.98 -6.19
C ARG A 278 -16.23 27.29 -5.46
N SER A 279 -17.26 27.96 -4.96
CA SER A 279 -17.10 29.23 -4.25
C SER A 279 -18.23 29.44 -3.25
N GLY A 280 -17.93 30.21 -2.19
CA GLY A 280 -18.90 30.62 -1.19
C GLY A 280 -19.47 29.45 -0.38
N GLY A 281 -18.60 28.60 0.18
CA GLY A 281 -19.00 27.43 0.96
C GLY A 281 -20.02 27.78 2.03
N ASP A 282 -21.28 27.37 1.81
CA ASP A 282 -22.43 27.65 2.66
C ASP A 282 -22.80 26.45 3.54
N GLY A 283 -22.03 25.37 3.46
CA GLY A 283 -22.22 24.12 4.19
C GLY A 283 -23.05 23.11 3.42
N THR A 284 -23.57 23.49 2.25
CA THR A 284 -24.39 22.62 1.42
C THR A 284 -23.57 22.05 0.26
N PRO A 285 -23.39 20.72 0.17
CA PRO A 285 -22.75 20.10 -0.98
C PRO A 285 -23.46 20.41 -2.29
N VAL A 286 -22.73 20.37 -3.40
CA VAL A 286 -23.35 20.36 -4.74
C VAL A 286 -23.81 18.94 -5.03
N VAL A 287 -25.12 18.71 -4.95
CA VAL A 287 -25.69 17.37 -5.05
C VAL A 287 -26.22 17.08 -6.46
N VAL A 288 -25.87 15.92 -7.00
CA VAL A 288 -26.50 15.33 -8.19
C VAL A 288 -27.32 14.11 -7.74
N PRO A 289 -28.66 14.22 -7.72
CA PRO A 289 -29.52 13.19 -7.16
C PRO A 289 -29.92 12.12 -8.19
N ALA A 290 -30.58 11.07 -7.70
CA ALA A 290 -31.29 10.05 -8.49
C ALA A 290 -30.43 9.30 -9.51
N LEU A 291 -29.14 9.11 -9.21
CA LEU A 291 -28.20 8.42 -10.10
C LEU A 291 -28.32 6.89 -9.97
N ALA A 292 -28.33 6.21 -11.11
CA ALA A 292 -28.19 4.77 -11.19
C ALA A 292 -26.72 4.37 -11.17
N SER A 293 -26.42 3.23 -10.55
CA SER A 293 -25.11 2.60 -10.74
C SER A 293 -25.17 1.55 -11.84
N THR A 294 -24.02 1.26 -12.41
CA THR A 294 -23.80 0.25 -13.44
C THR A 294 -22.73 -0.73 -12.97
N HIS A 295 -22.48 -1.79 -13.76
CA HIS A 295 -21.47 -2.82 -13.45
C HIS A 295 -21.63 -3.43 -12.04
N GLY A 296 -22.88 -3.72 -11.64
CA GLY A 296 -23.16 -4.36 -10.36
C GLY A 296 -22.87 -3.49 -9.13
N GLY A 297 -23.03 -2.17 -9.23
CA GLY A 297 -22.81 -1.25 -8.11
C GLY A 297 -21.38 -0.73 -7.99
N THR A 298 -20.60 -0.80 -9.07
CA THR A 298 -19.18 -0.39 -9.06
C THR A 298 -18.87 0.85 -9.87
N ARG A 299 -19.87 1.39 -10.59
CA ARG A 299 -19.68 2.56 -11.45
C ARG A 299 -20.89 3.48 -11.45
N ILE A 300 -20.66 4.79 -11.31
CA ILE A 300 -21.65 5.85 -11.55
C ILE A 300 -21.08 6.79 -12.60
N THR A 301 -21.88 7.16 -13.60
CA THR A 301 -21.51 8.16 -14.62
C THR A 301 -22.50 9.31 -14.56
N LEU A 302 -22.00 10.54 -14.58
CA LEU A 302 -22.81 11.76 -14.54
C LEU A 302 -22.14 12.91 -15.28
N THR A 303 -22.86 14.02 -15.42
CA THR A 303 -22.31 15.30 -15.90
C THR A 303 -21.91 16.16 -14.71
N LEU A 304 -20.69 16.70 -14.73
CA LEU A 304 -20.17 17.60 -13.70
C LEU A 304 -21.05 18.85 -13.59
N PRO A 305 -21.63 19.14 -12.42
CA PRO A 305 -22.34 20.40 -12.21
C PRO A 305 -21.38 21.59 -12.26
N VAL A 306 -21.79 22.71 -12.88
CA VAL A 306 -20.96 23.92 -12.98
C VAL A 306 -20.56 24.50 -11.61
N ALA A 307 -21.38 24.27 -10.59
CA ALA A 307 -21.12 24.73 -9.22
C ALA A 307 -20.08 23.88 -8.48
N ALA A 308 -19.71 22.70 -8.99
CA ALA A 308 -18.71 21.83 -8.39
C ALA A 308 -17.29 22.42 -8.59
N GLY A 309 -16.49 22.35 -7.52
CA GLY A 309 -15.11 22.81 -7.50
C GLY A 309 -14.14 21.73 -7.03
N PRO A 310 -12.84 22.07 -6.94
CA PRO A 310 -11.84 21.17 -6.39
C PRO A 310 -12.15 20.91 -4.91
N GLY A 311 -12.09 19.64 -4.50
CA GLY A 311 -12.31 19.22 -3.13
C GLY A 311 -12.57 17.72 -3.00
N ASP A 312 -13.68 17.37 -2.37
CA ASP A 312 -14.18 16.02 -2.20
C ASP A 312 -15.33 15.69 -3.17
N VAL A 313 -15.40 14.40 -3.52
CA VAL A 313 -16.60 13.75 -4.04
C VAL A 313 -17.01 12.60 -3.12
N LEU A 314 -18.31 12.50 -2.82
CA LEU A 314 -18.91 11.43 -2.03
C LEU A 314 -20.11 10.83 -2.76
N VAL A 315 -20.41 9.57 -2.48
CA VAL A 315 -21.62 8.88 -2.93
C VAL A 315 -22.47 8.52 -1.73
N ARG A 316 -23.67 9.09 -1.65
CA ARG A 316 -24.71 8.67 -0.72
C ARG A 316 -25.69 7.74 -1.42
N ARG A 317 -25.99 6.62 -0.77
CA ARG A 317 -27.07 5.72 -1.18
C ARG A 317 -28.37 6.06 -0.46
N PRO A 318 -29.53 5.62 -0.97
CA PRO A 318 -30.79 5.78 -0.26
C PRO A 318 -30.70 5.26 1.19
N GLY A 319 -31.12 6.11 2.14
CA GLY A 319 -31.13 5.80 3.56
C GLY A 319 -30.59 6.94 4.44
N SER A 320 -30.76 6.78 5.75
CA SER A 320 -30.35 7.74 6.79
C SER A 320 -29.29 7.21 7.74
N ALA A 321 -28.95 5.92 7.66
CA ALA A 321 -27.90 5.33 8.51
C ALA A 321 -26.53 5.88 8.12
N HIS A 322 -25.63 6.11 9.07
CA HIS A 322 -24.29 6.65 8.80
C HIS A 322 -23.50 5.84 7.75
N ALA A 323 -23.76 4.53 7.64
CA ALA A 323 -23.21 3.63 6.63
C ALA A 323 -23.74 3.84 5.19
N CYS A 324 -24.65 4.80 4.97
CA CYS A 324 -25.20 5.12 3.65
C CYS A 324 -24.33 6.13 2.86
N LEU A 325 -23.40 6.84 3.51
CA LEU A 325 -22.45 7.74 2.85
C LEU A 325 -21.12 7.01 2.60
N SER A 326 -20.45 7.31 1.50
CA SER A 326 -19.13 6.74 1.21
C SER A 326 -18.01 7.43 1.96
N ASN A 327 -16.81 6.89 1.85
CA ASN A 327 -15.61 7.68 2.09
C ASN A 327 -15.57 8.92 1.18
N ALA A 328 -14.91 9.97 1.67
CA ALA A 328 -14.54 11.12 0.87
C ALA A 328 -13.38 10.76 -0.08
N TRP A 329 -13.52 11.16 -1.35
CA TRP A 329 -12.51 10.93 -2.37
C TRP A 329 -12.05 12.27 -2.98
N PRO A 330 -10.73 12.49 -3.12
CA PRO A 330 -10.21 13.69 -3.75
C PRO A 330 -10.71 13.85 -5.19
N PHE A 331 -11.23 15.03 -5.51
CA PHE A 331 -11.76 15.35 -6.82
C PHE A 331 -11.30 16.75 -7.25
N ASP A 332 -10.43 16.81 -8.25
CA ASP A 332 -9.89 18.06 -8.78
C ASP A 332 -10.57 18.43 -10.10
N THR A 333 -11.48 19.40 -10.04
CA THR A 333 -12.15 19.90 -11.25
C THR A 333 -11.26 20.78 -12.12
N ASP A 334 -10.19 21.33 -11.55
CA ASP A 334 -9.32 22.29 -12.21
C ASP A 334 -8.15 21.60 -12.92
N HIS A 335 -7.83 20.36 -12.51
CA HIS A 335 -6.91 19.46 -13.20
C HIS A 335 -7.60 18.14 -13.59
N PRO A 336 -8.41 18.14 -14.67
CA PRO A 336 -9.10 16.94 -15.15
C PRO A 336 -8.15 15.78 -15.39
N GLY A 337 -8.58 14.58 -15.00
CA GLY A 337 -7.77 13.37 -15.12
C GLY A 337 -8.43 12.20 -14.41
N THR A 338 -7.61 11.20 -14.12
CA THR A 338 -8.01 9.99 -13.41
C THR A 338 -7.26 9.92 -12.09
N SER A 339 -7.97 9.63 -11.01
CA SER A 339 -7.41 9.32 -9.70
C SER A 339 -7.99 7.99 -9.21
N GLY A 340 -7.14 7.00 -8.94
CA GLY A 340 -7.58 5.66 -8.54
C GLY A 340 -8.33 4.92 -9.66
N GLY A 341 -9.28 4.06 -9.28
CA GLY A 341 -10.13 3.31 -10.20
C GLY A 341 -9.58 1.92 -10.56
N PRO A 342 -10.12 1.27 -11.61
CA PRO A 342 -9.68 -0.04 -12.06
C PRO A 342 -8.20 0.01 -12.47
N ILE A 343 -7.48 -1.10 -12.30
CA ILE A 343 -6.09 -1.16 -12.76
C ILE A 343 -6.02 -1.00 -14.27
N ALA A 344 -5.21 -0.04 -14.72
CA ALA A 344 -4.80 0.07 -16.12
C ALA A 344 -3.26 0.12 -16.17
N ILE A 345 -2.63 -0.91 -16.74
CA ILE A 345 -1.18 -0.93 -16.94
C ILE A 345 -0.86 -0.30 -18.30
N ALA A 346 -0.14 0.81 -18.29
CA ALA A 346 0.26 1.54 -19.50
C ALA A 346 1.63 1.09 -20.04
N GLY A 347 2.51 0.55 -19.18
CA GLY A 347 3.83 0.09 -19.60
C GLY A 347 4.62 -0.62 -18.51
N VAL A 348 5.77 -1.17 -18.89
CA VAL A 348 6.73 -1.84 -17.98
C VAL A 348 8.17 -1.57 -18.41
N VAL A 349 9.05 -1.35 -17.44
CA VAL A 349 10.49 -1.22 -17.66
C VAL A 349 11.27 -1.99 -16.58
N PRO A 350 12.26 -2.81 -16.94
CA PRO A 350 12.59 -3.25 -18.30
C PRO A 350 11.55 -4.26 -18.85
N VAL A 351 11.41 -4.33 -20.17
CA VAL A 351 10.56 -5.33 -20.86
C VAL A 351 11.24 -6.68 -21.03
N ASN A 352 12.58 -6.72 -20.97
CA ASN A 352 13.40 -7.91 -21.09
C ASN A 352 14.12 -8.18 -19.76
N LEU A 353 14.03 -9.42 -19.30
CA LEU A 353 14.57 -9.93 -18.05
C LEU A 353 15.45 -11.14 -18.34
N TRP A 354 16.18 -11.59 -17.31
CA TRP A 354 17.09 -12.71 -17.43
C TRP A 354 16.57 -13.89 -16.59
N THR A 355 16.84 -15.12 -17.01
CA THR A 355 16.51 -16.29 -16.19
C THR A 355 17.34 -16.30 -14.90
N VAL A 356 18.57 -15.79 -14.96
CA VAL A 356 19.41 -15.50 -13.79
C VAL A 356 20.12 -14.17 -13.99
N ALA A 357 20.04 -13.28 -13.00
CA ALA A 357 20.86 -12.06 -12.98
C ALA A 357 21.72 -11.99 -11.72
N ALA A 358 22.96 -11.51 -11.87
CA ALA A 358 23.91 -11.32 -10.79
C ALA A 358 23.38 -10.42 -9.66
N ASN A 359 22.62 -9.40 -10.05
CA ASN A 359 21.93 -8.49 -9.14
C ASN A 359 20.43 -8.78 -9.16
N PRO A 360 19.71 -8.56 -8.05
CA PRO A 360 18.24 -8.65 -8.03
C PRO A 360 17.62 -7.86 -9.18
N GLN A 361 16.71 -8.50 -9.92
CA GLN A 361 15.98 -7.82 -10.99
C GLN A 361 14.71 -7.21 -10.43
N SER A 362 14.29 -6.10 -11.01
CA SER A 362 12.99 -5.51 -10.73
C SER A 362 12.36 -5.02 -12.02
N ILE A 363 11.03 -5.03 -12.08
CA ILE A 363 10.27 -4.32 -13.10
C ILE A 363 9.47 -3.20 -12.45
N VAL A 364 9.33 -2.09 -13.16
CA VAL A 364 8.51 -0.94 -12.79
C VAL A 364 7.38 -0.84 -13.79
N LEU A 365 6.16 -0.97 -13.30
CA LEU A 365 4.93 -0.75 -14.06
C LEU A 365 4.53 0.72 -13.96
N SER A 366 4.12 1.30 -15.09
CA SER A 366 3.44 2.60 -15.16
C SER A 366 1.97 2.40 -15.51
N GLY A 367 1.08 3.23 -14.96
CA GLY A 367 -0.36 3.03 -15.12
C GLY A 367 -1.23 3.88 -14.20
N SER A 368 -2.39 3.35 -13.82
CA SER A 368 -3.33 3.93 -12.84
C SER A 368 -3.99 2.83 -11.99
N GLY A 369 -4.58 3.23 -10.87
CA GLY A 369 -5.29 2.34 -9.94
C GLY A 369 -4.37 1.59 -8.96
N PHE A 370 -3.04 1.77 -9.05
CA PHE A 370 -2.08 1.02 -8.25
C PHE A 370 -2.13 1.36 -6.76
N ALA A 371 -2.64 2.54 -6.37
CA ALA A 371 -2.69 2.92 -4.94
C ALA A 371 -3.56 1.97 -4.12
N SER A 372 -4.52 1.30 -4.77
CA SER A 372 -5.43 0.32 -4.18
C SER A 372 -5.07 -1.13 -4.50
N ALA A 373 -3.90 -1.39 -5.10
CA ALA A 373 -3.47 -2.75 -5.44
C ALA A 373 -3.41 -3.64 -4.19
N THR A 374 -3.99 -4.83 -4.30
CA THR A 374 -4.06 -5.84 -3.23
C THR A 374 -3.24 -7.08 -3.53
N ALA A 375 -2.95 -7.35 -4.81
CA ALA A 375 -2.14 -8.48 -5.22
C ALA A 375 -1.44 -8.21 -6.56
N VAL A 376 -0.29 -8.86 -6.74
CA VAL A 376 0.45 -8.93 -8.00
C VAL A 376 0.74 -10.39 -8.28
N ALA A 377 0.56 -10.83 -9.52
CA ALA A 377 0.82 -12.20 -9.94
C ALA A 377 1.70 -12.23 -11.19
N ILE A 378 2.50 -13.30 -11.30
CA ILE A 378 3.22 -13.66 -12.52
C ILE A 378 2.75 -15.05 -12.94
N ASP A 379 2.24 -15.17 -14.16
CA ASP A 379 1.60 -16.38 -14.72
C ASP A 379 0.50 -16.95 -13.81
N GLY A 380 -0.32 -16.06 -13.23
CA GLY A 380 -1.39 -16.43 -12.29
C GLY A 380 -0.91 -16.84 -10.89
N VAL A 381 0.39 -16.87 -10.64
CA VAL A 381 0.96 -17.16 -9.30
C VAL A 381 1.16 -15.86 -8.54
N ALA A 382 0.44 -15.71 -7.43
CA ALA A 382 0.55 -14.53 -6.57
C ALA A 382 1.95 -14.39 -5.95
N LEU A 383 2.49 -13.18 -6.00
CA LEU A 383 3.78 -12.84 -5.38
C LEU A 383 3.62 -12.64 -3.87
N ALA A 384 4.68 -12.96 -3.12
CA ALA A 384 4.71 -12.79 -1.67
C ALA A 384 4.61 -11.31 -1.25
N ALA A 385 4.14 -11.07 -0.03
CA ALA A 385 4.15 -9.74 0.57
C ALA A 385 5.59 -9.19 0.62
N GLY A 386 5.79 -7.94 0.22
CA GLY A 386 7.11 -7.30 0.13
C GLY A 386 7.87 -7.56 -1.19
N ALA A 387 7.39 -8.46 -2.05
CA ALA A 387 7.95 -8.62 -3.40
C ALA A 387 7.53 -7.50 -4.36
N TRP A 388 6.68 -6.57 -3.91
CA TRP A 388 6.24 -5.42 -4.69
C TRP A 388 5.84 -4.27 -3.77
N SER A 389 5.84 -3.06 -4.32
CA SER A 389 5.47 -1.83 -3.63
C SER A 389 4.86 -0.84 -4.62
N THR A 390 3.96 0.02 -4.16
CA THR A 390 3.38 1.08 -4.97
C THR A 390 3.97 2.43 -4.57
N ALA A 391 4.11 3.32 -5.54
CA ALA A 391 4.49 4.71 -5.32
C ALA A 391 3.35 5.59 -5.86
N GLY A 392 2.38 5.86 -4.99
CA GLY A 392 1.13 6.51 -5.38
C GLY A 392 0.28 5.61 -6.28
N ASP A 393 -0.51 6.24 -7.16
CA ASP A 393 -1.48 5.54 -8.01
C ASP A 393 -0.92 5.11 -9.37
N SER A 394 0.23 5.68 -9.78
CA SER A 394 0.73 5.56 -11.16
C SER A 394 1.94 4.66 -11.34
N THR A 395 2.61 4.27 -10.25
CA THR A 395 3.83 3.46 -10.30
C THR A 395 3.75 2.26 -9.35
N LEU A 396 4.09 1.07 -9.86
CA LEU A 396 4.21 -0.16 -9.07
C LEU A 396 5.54 -0.84 -9.40
N THR A 397 6.36 -1.11 -8.39
CA THR A 397 7.64 -1.80 -8.52
C THR A 397 7.50 -3.24 -8.05
N ILE A 398 8.00 -4.19 -8.82
CA ILE A 398 8.03 -5.63 -8.51
C ILE A 398 9.49 -6.07 -8.42
N GLN A 399 9.86 -6.67 -7.30
CA GLN A 399 11.14 -7.34 -7.07
C GLN A 399 11.04 -8.80 -7.50
N LEU A 400 12.00 -9.26 -8.28
CA LEU A 400 12.00 -10.57 -8.90
C LEU A 400 13.09 -11.45 -8.29
N SER A 401 12.77 -12.71 -8.09
CA SER A 401 13.69 -13.70 -7.54
C SER A 401 14.30 -14.56 -8.63
N ASN A 402 15.57 -14.96 -8.45
CA ASN A 402 16.21 -15.95 -9.30
C ASN A 402 15.83 -17.39 -8.85
N PRO A 403 15.80 -18.36 -9.78
CA PRO A 403 15.79 -18.18 -11.22
C PRO A 403 14.37 -17.85 -11.71
N MET A 404 14.27 -17.06 -12.77
CA MET A 404 13.01 -16.86 -13.48
C MET A 404 12.86 -17.91 -14.58
N ALA A 405 11.64 -18.41 -14.76
CA ALA A 405 11.34 -19.31 -15.86
C ALA A 405 11.37 -18.53 -17.20
N PRO A 406 11.90 -19.11 -18.30
CA PRO A 406 12.16 -18.42 -19.58
C PRO A 406 10.90 -18.20 -20.43
N GLY A 407 10.93 -17.28 -21.38
CA GLY A 407 9.83 -16.99 -22.30
C GLY A 407 8.95 -15.83 -21.83
N MET A 408 7.78 -15.69 -22.46
CA MET A 408 6.83 -14.62 -22.12
C MET A 408 6.16 -14.94 -20.79
N ARG A 409 6.15 -13.96 -19.89
CA ARG A 409 5.54 -14.03 -18.56
C ARG A 409 4.45 -12.99 -18.44
N ALA A 410 3.26 -13.43 -18.05
CA ALA A 410 2.11 -12.57 -17.84
C ALA A 410 2.18 -11.95 -16.45
N VAL A 411 2.24 -10.63 -16.37
CA VAL A 411 2.18 -9.85 -15.15
C VAL A 411 0.76 -9.29 -15.01
N GLU A 412 0.15 -9.55 -13.86
CA GLU A 412 -1.20 -9.10 -13.54
C GLU A 412 -1.21 -8.39 -12.18
N VAL A 413 -1.99 -7.33 -12.07
CA VAL A 413 -2.19 -6.59 -10.83
C VAL A 413 -3.67 -6.57 -10.52
N THR A 414 -4.03 -6.82 -9.26
CA THR A 414 -5.41 -6.89 -8.79
C THR A 414 -5.66 -5.82 -7.75
N ASN A 415 -6.81 -5.15 -7.84
CA ASN A 415 -7.36 -4.28 -6.80
C ASN A 415 -8.83 -4.66 -6.53
N PRO A 416 -9.54 -3.99 -5.60
CA PRO A 416 -10.93 -4.34 -5.29
C PRO A 416 -11.93 -4.17 -6.44
N LEU A 417 -11.55 -3.49 -7.52
CA LEU A 417 -12.38 -3.31 -8.72
C LEU A 417 -12.11 -4.36 -9.81
N GLY A 418 -11.09 -5.21 -9.63
CA GLY A 418 -10.79 -6.32 -10.52
C GLY A 418 -9.29 -6.52 -10.77
N THR A 419 -8.99 -7.44 -11.69
CA THR A 419 -7.63 -7.75 -12.15
C THR A 419 -7.38 -7.09 -13.51
N SER A 420 -6.18 -6.56 -13.70
CA SER A 420 -5.74 -5.99 -14.97
C SER A 420 -5.75 -7.03 -16.10
N ALA A 421 -5.75 -6.56 -17.35
CA ALA A 421 -5.31 -7.42 -18.45
C ALA A 421 -3.84 -7.84 -18.23
N PRO A 422 -3.44 -9.05 -18.67
CA PRO A 422 -2.07 -9.53 -18.50
C PRO A 422 -1.10 -8.72 -19.37
N LEU A 423 -0.10 -8.12 -18.73
CA LEU A 423 1.03 -7.45 -19.40
C LEU A 423 2.16 -8.44 -19.59
N GLN A 424 2.72 -8.53 -20.79
CA GLN A 424 3.75 -9.50 -21.10
C GLN A 424 5.16 -8.93 -20.88
N VAL A 425 6.01 -9.65 -20.14
CA VAL A 425 7.47 -9.42 -20.07
C VAL A 425 8.22 -10.62 -20.65
N SER A 426 9.36 -10.39 -21.28
CA SER A 426 10.17 -11.45 -21.88
C SER A 426 11.31 -11.84 -20.94
N VAL A 427 11.42 -13.12 -20.59
CA VAL A 427 12.54 -13.65 -19.82
C VAL A 427 13.43 -14.47 -20.73
N LEU A 428 14.70 -14.10 -20.85
CA LEU A 428 15.67 -14.73 -21.74
C LEU A 428 16.82 -15.36 -20.95
N PRO A 429 17.48 -16.39 -21.48
CA PRO A 429 18.78 -16.82 -20.95
C PRO A 429 19.80 -15.66 -21.01
N PRO A 430 20.67 -15.49 -19.99
CA PRO A 430 21.71 -14.47 -19.99
C PRO A 430 22.65 -14.61 -21.19
N THR A 431 22.96 -13.50 -21.85
CA THR A 431 23.93 -13.46 -22.96
C THR A 431 25.38 -13.56 -22.46
N LEU A 432 25.63 -13.19 -21.21
CA LEU A 432 26.88 -13.44 -20.49
C LEU A 432 26.59 -14.29 -19.25
N PRO A 433 27.49 -15.20 -18.86
CA PRO A 433 27.30 -16.00 -17.66
C PRO A 433 27.02 -15.14 -16.42
N ALA A 434 25.95 -15.47 -15.70
CA ALA A 434 25.56 -14.80 -14.47
C ALA A 434 25.48 -15.82 -13.32
N LEU A 435 25.99 -15.43 -12.15
CA LEU A 435 25.92 -16.18 -10.91
C LEU A 435 25.15 -15.37 -9.87
N ALA A 436 24.10 -15.96 -9.33
CA ALA A 436 23.34 -15.41 -8.20
C ALA A 436 23.32 -16.39 -7.03
N LEU A 437 23.21 -15.86 -5.81
CA LEU A 437 23.09 -16.65 -4.60
C LEU A 437 21.74 -16.35 -3.92
N SER A 438 21.15 -17.32 -3.23
CA SER A 438 20.03 -17.05 -2.30
C SER A 438 20.48 -16.15 -1.14
N SER A 439 19.73 -15.08 -0.83
CA SER A 439 20.06 -14.06 0.18
C SER A 439 19.26 -14.22 1.50
N PRO A 440 19.78 -13.82 2.68
CA PRO A 440 21.09 -14.15 3.25
C PRO A 440 21.04 -15.44 4.10
N ILE A 441 22.17 -16.14 4.18
CA ILE A 441 22.35 -17.36 4.96
C ILE A 441 22.52 -16.96 6.44
N SER A 442 21.42 -16.85 7.18
CA SER A 442 21.49 -16.96 8.65
C SER A 442 21.74 -18.42 9.03
N SER A 443 22.36 -18.63 10.19
CA SER A 443 22.87 -19.90 10.71
C SER A 443 21.91 -21.09 10.76
N SER A 444 20.62 -20.89 10.51
CA SER A 444 19.64 -21.97 10.40
C SER A 444 19.54 -22.61 9.01
N ALA A 445 19.90 -21.90 7.93
CA ALA A 445 19.83 -22.43 6.57
C ALA A 445 21.08 -23.27 6.26
N LYS A 446 21.02 -24.58 6.55
CA LYS A 446 22.13 -25.51 6.28
C LYS A 446 22.48 -25.67 4.79
N GLN A 447 21.80 -24.98 3.87
CA GLN A 447 21.91 -25.19 2.43
C GLN A 447 21.98 -23.84 1.70
N LEU A 448 23.03 -23.65 0.89
CA LEU A 448 23.18 -22.52 -0.02
C LEU A 448 22.71 -22.94 -1.41
N HIS A 449 21.89 -22.09 -2.03
CA HIS A 449 21.55 -22.22 -3.44
C HIS A 449 22.34 -21.20 -4.26
N ALA A 450 23.05 -21.69 -5.28
CA ALA A 450 23.66 -20.86 -6.31
C ALA A 450 22.96 -21.13 -7.65
N PHE A 451 22.60 -20.05 -8.33
CA PHE A 451 21.95 -20.09 -9.64
C PHE A 451 22.95 -19.60 -10.67
N VAL A 452 23.23 -20.42 -11.68
CA VAL A 452 24.05 -20.00 -12.82
C VAL A 452 23.15 -19.93 -14.05
N GLY A 453 23.14 -18.80 -14.75
CA GLY A 453 22.48 -18.64 -16.03
C GLY A 453 23.47 -18.35 -17.14
N ALA A 454 23.24 -18.97 -18.30
CA ALA A 454 23.97 -18.75 -19.54
C ALA A 454 23.16 -19.33 -20.71
N GLU A 455 23.73 -19.40 -21.91
CA GLU A 455 23.08 -20.02 -23.06
C GLU A 455 22.75 -21.51 -22.79
N PRO A 456 21.53 -21.98 -23.14
CA PRO A 456 21.13 -23.38 -23.03
C PRO A 456 22.14 -24.36 -23.64
N GLY A 457 22.47 -25.42 -22.91
CA GLY A 457 23.44 -26.44 -23.33
C GLY A 457 24.90 -26.13 -23.00
N SER A 458 25.23 -24.91 -22.53
CA SER A 458 26.60 -24.57 -22.10
C SER A 458 27.07 -25.46 -20.96
N LEU A 459 28.35 -25.82 -20.92
CA LEU A 459 28.95 -26.52 -19.78
C LEU A 459 29.42 -25.51 -18.74
N VAL A 460 29.17 -25.80 -17.47
CA VAL A 460 29.46 -24.90 -16.35
C VAL A 460 30.23 -25.64 -15.28
N TRP A 461 31.27 -24.98 -14.79
CA TRP A 461 32.07 -25.37 -13.63
C TRP A 461 31.87 -24.31 -12.55
N LEU A 462 31.26 -24.68 -11.42
CA LEU A 462 31.15 -23.77 -10.28
C LEU A 462 32.40 -23.90 -9.42
N CYS A 463 33.16 -22.81 -9.35
CA CYS A 463 34.36 -22.70 -8.55
C CYS A 463 34.08 -21.96 -7.24
N ALA A 464 34.78 -22.35 -6.18
CA ALA A 464 34.77 -21.66 -4.89
C ALA A 464 36.19 -21.43 -4.37
N SER A 465 36.36 -20.40 -3.54
CA SER A 465 37.62 -20.01 -2.95
C SER A 465 37.42 -19.26 -1.64
N SER A 466 38.35 -19.42 -0.70
CA SER A 466 38.43 -18.58 0.51
C SER A 466 39.15 -17.25 0.26
N SER A 467 39.65 -17.02 -0.95
CA SER A 467 40.34 -15.80 -1.36
C SER A 467 39.69 -15.16 -2.59
N ALA A 468 39.50 -13.85 -2.53
CA ALA A 468 39.07 -12.99 -3.63
C ALA A 468 40.24 -12.54 -4.54
N GLU A 469 41.44 -13.08 -4.36
CA GLU A 469 42.55 -12.84 -5.28
C GLU A 469 42.35 -13.63 -6.58
N PRO A 470 42.66 -13.06 -7.76
CA PRO A 470 42.37 -13.67 -9.04
C PRO A 470 43.20 -14.92 -9.32
N THR A 471 42.69 -15.77 -10.21
CA THR A 471 43.37 -16.91 -10.80
C THR A 471 43.29 -16.80 -12.31
N SER A 472 44.43 -16.74 -12.99
CA SER A 472 44.52 -16.81 -14.44
C SER A 472 45.13 -18.14 -14.85
N LEU A 473 44.34 -18.98 -15.54
CA LEU A 473 44.80 -20.19 -16.18
C LEU A 473 44.91 -19.90 -17.67
N ALA A 474 46.13 -19.60 -18.13
CA ALA A 474 46.38 -19.13 -19.49
C ALA A 474 45.77 -20.06 -20.55
N GLY A 475 44.95 -19.49 -21.43
CA GLY A 475 44.25 -20.22 -22.48
C GLY A 475 43.11 -21.11 -22.00
N ILE A 476 42.76 -21.08 -20.70
CA ILE A 476 41.67 -21.87 -20.11
C ILE A 476 40.60 -20.95 -19.54
N VAL A 477 40.89 -20.15 -18.51
CA VAL A 477 39.91 -19.26 -17.87
C VAL A 477 40.61 -18.22 -16.99
N ASP A 478 40.04 -17.02 -16.93
CA ASP A 478 40.38 -16.02 -15.93
C ASP A 478 39.25 -15.89 -14.91
N LEU A 479 39.56 -16.16 -13.65
CA LEU A 479 38.64 -16.03 -12.52
C LEU A 479 39.12 -14.92 -11.59
N ALA A 480 38.18 -14.17 -11.02
CA ALA A 480 38.43 -13.13 -10.04
C ALA A 480 38.66 -13.70 -8.62
N ILE A 481 38.77 -15.02 -8.47
CA ILE A 481 38.92 -15.72 -7.20
C ILE A 481 40.02 -16.79 -7.29
N GLY A 482 40.52 -17.27 -6.14
CA GLY A 482 41.35 -18.48 -6.06
C GLY A 482 42.85 -18.30 -5.75
N ALA A 483 43.35 -17.06 -5.64
CA ALA A 483 44.75 -16.74 -5.30
C ALA A 483 45.78 -17.46 -6.19
N GLY A 484 45.71 -17.22 -7.50
CA GLY A 484 46.59 -17.89 -8.46
C GLY A 484 46.39 -19.41 -8.53
N GLY A 485 45.19 -19.89 -8.17
CA GLY A 485 44.81 -21.31 -8.15
C GLY A 485 45.12 -22.05 -6.85
N GLN A 486 45.80 -21.44 -5.89
CA GLN A 486 46.21 -22.10 -4.64
C GLN A 486 45.04 -22.42 -3.70
N SER A 487 43.93 -21.70 -3.83
CA SER A 487 42.74 -21.83 -2.98
C SER A 487 41.46 -22.06 -3.79
N LEU A 488 41.60 -22.43 -5.07
CA LEU A 488 40.48 -22.63 -5.98
C LEU A 488 40.02 -24.09 -5.93
N PHE A 489 38.74 -24.29 -5.63
CA PHE A 489 38.10 -25.60 -5.59
C PHE A 489 36.99 -25.67 -6.64
N LEU A 490 36.98 -26.74 -7.42
CA LEU A 490 35.83 -27.06 -8.25
C LEU A 490 34.77 -27.74 -7.38
N LEU A 491 33.60 -27.13 -7.25
CA LEU A 491 32.49 -27.71 -6.49
C LEU A 491 31.76 -28.77 -7.31
N ASN A 492 31.45 -28.45 -8.56
CA ASN A 492 30.73 -29.37 -9.43
C ASN A 492 30.73 -28.89 -10.91
N MET A 493 30.24 -29.76 -11.80
CA MET A 493 30.09 -29.50 -13.23
C MET A 493 28.71 -29.92 -13.72
N TRP A 494 28.06 -29.07 -14.52
CA TRP A 494 26.74 -29.35 -15.13
C TRP A 494 26.59 -28.72 -16.51
N SER A 495 25.57 -29.14 -17.25
CA SER A 495 25.08 -28.41 -18.43
C SER A 495 23.95 -27.46 -18.05
N ILE A 496 23.93 -26.26 -18.62
CA ILE A 496 22.79 -25.35 -18.55
C ILE A 496 21.60 -26.00 -19.24
N ASP A 497 20.45 -26.00 -18.56
CA ASP A 497 19.24 -26.63 -19.07
C ASP A 497 18.59 -25.83 -20.21
N ALA A 498 17.52 -26.38 -20.78
CA ALA A 498 16.73 -25.70 -21.81
C ALA A 498 16.10 -24.38 -21.31
N ALA A 499 16.01 -24.21 -19.99
CA ALA A 499 15.54 -22.98 -19.38
C ALA A 499 16.63 -21.91 -19.24
N GLY A 500 17.86 -22.18 -19.66
CA GLY A 500 18.96 -21.22 -19.60
C GLY A 500 19.47 -20.99 -18.18
N SER A 501 19.24 -21.94 -17.27
CA SER A 501 19.75 -21.87 -15.90
C SER A 501 20.15 -23.24 -15.36
N VAL A 502 20.85 -23.24 -14.23
CA VAL A 502 21.03 -24.45 -13.41
C VAL A 502 21.15 -24.03 -11.95
N THR A 503 20.57 -24.83 -11.05
CA THR A 503 20.61 -24.59 -9.61
C THR A 503 21.55 -25.58 -8.92
N PHE A 504 22.52 -25.03 -8.21
CA PHE A 504 23.45 -25.76 -7.35
C PHE A 504 22.94 -25.66 -5.92
N SER A 505 22.86 -26.79 -5.22
CA SER A 505 22.52 -26.82 -3.79
C SER A 505 23.61 -27.55 -3.03
N PHE A 506 24.24 -26.88 -2.07
CA PHE A 506 25.35 -27.45 -1.32
C PHE A 506 25.35 -26.98 0.12
N GLN A 507 25.97 -27.80 0.97
CA GLN A 507 26.20 -27.52 2.39
C GLN A 507 27.70 -27.47 2.61
N PHE A 508 28.19 -26.44 3.30
CA PHE A 508 29.57 -26.42 3.77
C PHE A 508 29.63 -26.94 5.20
N SER A 509 30.66 -27.73 5.49
CA SER A 509 30.93 -28.21 6.84
C SER A 509 32.41 -28.02 7.16
N GLY A 510 32.74 -27.76 8.43
CA GLY A 510 34.12 -27.70 8.91
C GLY A 510 34.89 -26.41 8.63
N LEU A 511 34.24 -25.34 8.17
CA LEU A 511 34.88 -24.02 8.04
C LEU A 511 34.80 -23.21 9.34
N PRO A 512 35.83 -22.41 9.68
CA PRO A 512 35.74 -21.49 10.80
C PRO A 512 34.58 -20.49 10.65
N PHE A 513 33.99 -20.09 11.78
CA PHE A 513 32.95 -19.07 11.82
C PHE A 513 33.43 -17.76 11.15
N GLY A 514 32.57 -17.16 10.32
CA GLY A 514 32.87 -15.89 9.66
C GLY A 514 33.81 -16.03 8.45
N THR A 515 34.16 -17.24 8.03
CA THR A 515 34.98 -17.45 6.83
C THR A 515 34.21 -16.98 5.59
N PRO A 516 34.75 -16.01 4.82
CA PRO A 516 34.16 -15.65 3.54
C PRO A 516 34.44 -16.75 2.50
N ILE A 517 33.41 -17.06 1.71
CA ILE A 517 33.52 -17.95 0.56
C ILE A 517 33.09 -17.17 -0.67
N HIS A 518 34.00 -17.12 -1.64
CA HIS A 518 33.80 -16.51 -2.94
C HIS A 518 33.49 -17.61 -3.96
N LEU A 519 32.46 -17.41 -4.77
CA LEU A 519 32.03 -18.31 -5.82
C LEU A 519 32.07 -17.62 -7.16
N GLN A 520 32.42 -18.36 -8.21
CA GLN A 520 32.39 -17.89 -9.59
C GLN A 520 32.20 -19.09 -10.52
N ALA A 521 31.42 -18.93 -11.57
CA ALA A 521 31.22 -19.96 -12.58
C ALA A 521 32.16 -19.72 -13.77
N ALA A 522 32.84 -20.78 -14.22
CA ALA A 522 33.47 -20.84 -15.53
C ALA A 522 32.53 -21.57 -16.50
N VAL A 523 32.32 -21.02 -17.69
CA VAL A 523 31.31 -21.49 -18.64
C VAL A 523 31.92 -21.68 -20.01
N LEU A 524 31.70 -22.85 -20.61
CA LEU A 524 31.98 -23.13 -22.01
C LEU A 524 30.66 -23.03 -22.80
N PRO A 525 30.45 -21.97 -23.58
CA PRO A 525 29.27 -21.86 -24.43
C PRO A 525 29.23 -22.97 -25.48
N VAL A 526 28.02 -23.32 -25.94
CA VAL A 526 27.85 -24.35 -26.97
C VAL A 526 28.60 -23.96 -28.23
N GLY A 527 29.37 -24.90 -28.80
CA GLY A 527 30.12 -24.67 -30.03
C GLY A 527 31.32 -23.74 -29.92
N SER A 528 31.69 -23.29 -28.70
CA SER A 528 32.87 -22.46 -28.46
C SER A 528 34.12 -23.30 -28.18
N ALA A 529 35.29 -22.69 -28.41
CA ALA A 529 36.57 -23.20 -27.94
C ALA A 529 36.98 -22.45 -26.65
N LEU A 530 38.06 -22.90 -26.03
CA LEU A 530 38.71 -22.16 -24.94
C LEU A 530 39.17 -20.76 -25.41
N PRO A 531 39.21 -19.76 -24.52
CA PRO A 531 38.97 -19.85 -23.06
C PRO A 531 37.49 -19.87 -22.66
N LEU A 532 37.22 -20.40 -21.46
CA LEU A 532 35.93 -20.34 -20.78
C LEU A 532 35.57 -18.88 -20.44
N ALA A 533 34.29 -18.54 -20.57
CA ALA A 533 33.74 -17.29 -20.07
C ALA A 533 33.51 -17.39 -18.55
N ALA A 534 33.89 -16.36 -17.80
CA ALA A 534 33.64 -16.29 -16.37
C ALA A 534 32.36 -15.51 -16.06
N SER A 535 31.59 -15.96 -15.07
CA SER A 535 30.50 -15.17 -14.49
C SER A 535 31.03 -14.04 -13.61
N ASN A 536 30.14 -13.21 -13.05
CA ASN A 536 30.47 -12.41 -11.87
C ASN A 536 30.93 -13.31 -10.70
N ALA A 537 31.79 -12.77 -9.83
CA ALA A 537 32.08 -13.36 -8.54
C ALA A 537 30.97 -12.99 -7.54
N ALA A 538 30.60 -13.92 -6.66
CA ALA A 538 29.64 -13.72 -5.59
C ALA A 538 30.27 -14.15 -4.26
N THR A 539 30.02 -13.40 -3.19
CA THR A 539 30.61 -13.67 -1.87
C THR A 539 29.51 -13.95 -0.86
N THR A 540 29.74 -14.93 0.00
CA THR A 540 28.89 -15.20 1.16
C THR A 540 29.75 -15.43 2.40
N ILE A 541 29.17 -15.24 3.58
CA ILE A 541 29.82 -15.45 4.88
C ILE A 541 29.02 -16.51 5.63
N PHE A 542 29.69 -17.52 6.15
CA PHE A 542 29.05 -18.54 6.96
C PHE A 542 28.98 -18.14 8.43
N TYR A 543 27.75 -18.03 8.93
CA TYR A 543 27.43 -17.92 10.34
C TYR A 543 26.90 -19.29 10.80
N PHE A 544 27.49 -19.90 11.82
CA PHE A 544 26.95 -21.11 12.46
C PHE A 544 26.06 -20.77 13.64
#